data_AF-A0A4P9VJ26-F1
#
_entry.id   AF-A0A4P9VJ26-F1
#
_cell.length_a   1.000
_cell.length_b   1.000
_cell.length_c   1.000
_cell.angle_alpha   90.00
_cell.angle_beta   90.00
_cell.angle_gamma   90.00
#
_symmetry.space_group_name_H-M   'P 1'
#
loop_
_entity.id
_entity.type
_entity.pdbx_description
1 polymer ?
#
loop_
_entity_poly.entity_id
_entity_poly.type
_entity_poly.pdbx_seq_one_letter_code
_entity_poly.pdbx_strand_id
1 'polypeptide(L)'
;MINLNMLASGTLLHTYSSSLFTTYRQSLWLIKRHDSSYQANFQSWGKALSFTQLQQLRAAASRSTFKPAICSSSVACILLNNLGVSAHITLRLQGSRWLLLVPQIRPDFGDTVLKLPSGYVPSESLSSPQNTVLQEVAEELLWLTPDRRQCLVTSFDQKPLPIFYPSIPLHSQSQTAVMLSQAQRPHHRIATYYKNQLKGEQCHLYLHQSTQSAQLVSYFEFKLLPDFIQKEKLSLFHCEDVWNDQSQSVEVRFNENTLVVWAEIDENNQLTGKATTLHNGQLIPICDTSKFYLSEYFCSRQGIWVKDNNQPFQEGTDT
;
A
#
# COMPACT_ATOMS: atom_id res chain seq x y z
N MET A 1 15.27 12.99 -17.25
CA MET A 1 15.29 11.55 -16.89
C MET A 1 15.09 11.44 -15.40
N ILE A 2 13.94 10.93 -14.95
CA ILE A 2 13.67 10.71 -13.53
C ILE A 2 14.37 9.40 -13.14
N ASN A 3 15.45 9.50 -12.37
CA ASN A 3 16.10 8.35 -11.76
C ASN A 3 15.37 8.07 -10.43
N LEU A 4 14.99 6.81 -10.15
CA LEU A 4 14.38 6.43 -8.87
C LEU A 4 15.23 6.88 -7.67
N ASN A 5 16.57 6.91 -7.81
CA ASN A 5 17.47 7.42 -6.77
C ASN A 5 17.42 8.95 -6.61
N MET A 6 17.00 9.70 -7.63
CA MET A 6 16.73 11.15 -7.51
C MET A 6 15.37 11.43 -6.86
N LEU A 7 14.46 10.44 -6.79
CA LEU A 7 13.23 10.55 -6.00
C LEU A 7 13.52 10.49 -4.49
N ALA A 8 14.74 10.16 -4.04
CA ALA A 8 15.10 10.04 -2.63
C ALA A 8 15.91 11.24 -2.09
N SER A 9 16.40 12.13 -2.98
CA SER A 9 17.19 13.31 -2.62
C SER A 9 16.39 14.59 -2.88
N GLY A 10 15.48 14.93 -1.97
CA GLY A 10 14.78 16.21 -1.96
C GLY A 10 14.87 16.87 -0.58
N THR A 11 14.63 18.18 -0.55
CA THR A 11 14.58 18.93 0.71
C THR A 11 13.38 18.44 1.52
N LEU A 12 13.63 17.96 2.74
CA LEU A 12 12.58 17.58 3.68
C LEU A 12 11.78 18.84 4.05
N LEU A 13 10.55 18.95 3.57
CA LEU A 13 9.73 20.15 3.80
C LEU A 13 8.84 20.03 5.04
N HIS A 14 8.36 18.82 5.35
CA HIS A 14 7.53 18.55 6.52
C HIS A 14 7.79 17.14 7.06
N THR A 15 7.86 17.07 8.39
CA THR A 15 7.81 15.84 9.19
C THR A 15 6.69 15.98 10.19
N TYR A 16 5.82 14.99 10.26
CA TYR A 16 4.94 14.81 11.40
C TYR A 16 5.21 13.42 12.00
N SER A 17 5.10 13.33 13.31
CA SER A 17 5.14 12.02 13.97
C SER A 17 3.89 11.27 13.55
N SER A 18 4.07 10.11 12.93
CA SER A 18 3.01 9.11 12.85
C SER A 18 2.77 8.63 14.28
N SER A 19 1.95 9.37 15.04
CA SER A 19 1.61 9.04 16.43
C SER A 19 0.67 7.83 16.50
N LEU A 20 0.28 7.28 15.35
CA LEU A 20 -0.85 6.37 15.31
C LEU A 20 -0.46 4.95 15.69
N PHE A 21 0.76 4.45 15.47
CA PHE A 21 1.04 3.03 15.65
C PHE A 21 2.41 2.76 16.27
N THR A 22 2.45 2.66 17.60
CA THR A 22 3.71 2.43 18.34
C THR A 22 4.04 0.95 18.50
N THR A 23 3.07 0.04 18.29
CA THR A 23 3.27 -1.39 18.54
C THR A 23 2.57 -2.34 17.56
N TYR A 24 3.37 -3.20 16.95
CA TYR A 24 2.92 -4.31 16.12
C TYR A 24 2.92 -5.60 16.95
N ARG A 25 2.17 -6.61 16.55
CA ARG A 25 2.28 -7.96 17.13
C ARG A 25 2.40 -8.98 16.03
N GLN A 26 3.04 -10.10 16.36
CA GLN A 26 2.99 -11.27 15.48
C GLN A 26 1.53 -11.65 15.27
N SER A 27 1.24 -12.13 14.08
CA SER A 27 -0.11 -12.54 13.72
C SER A 27 -0.17 -14.06 13.67
N LEU A 28 -1.05 -14.66 14.45
CA LEU A 28 -1.36 -16.06 14.32
C LEU A 28 -2.48 -16.21 13.29
N TRP A 29 -2.23 -17.06 12.31
CA TRP A 29 -3.12 -17.28 11.17
C TRP A 29 -3.67 -18.68 11.20
N LEU A 30 -4.99 -18.75 11.26
CA LEU A 30 -5.74 -19.94 10.97
C LEU A 30 -6.32 -19.82 9.56
N ILE A 31 -5.76 -20.60 8.64
CA ILE A 31 -6.26 -20.71 7.28
C ILE A 31 -7.06 -21.99 7.20
N LYS A 32 -8.38 -21.85 7.11
CA LYS A 32 -9.26 -22.98 6.80
C LYS A 32 -9.51 -22.97 5.32
N ARG A 33 -9.13 -24.05 4.64
CA ARG A 33 -9.61 -24.32 3.29
C ARG A 33 -10.96 -25.01 3.41
N HIS A 34 -12.01 -24.39 2.90
CA HIS A 34 -13.31 -25.02 2.73
C HIS A 34 -13.53 -25.15 1.22
N ASP A 35 -13.46 -26.37 0.71
CA ASP A 35 -13.55 -26.69 -0.71
C ASP A 35 -12.48 -25.97 -1.57
N SER A 36 -12.91 -25.19 -2.58
CA SER A 36 -12.09 -24.34 -3.44
C SER A 36 -11.83 -22.94 -2.86
N SER A 37 -12.35 -22.63 -1.66
CA SER A 37 -12.23 -21.31 -1.03
C SER A 37 -11.33 -21.32 0.21
N TYR A 38 -10.62 -20.21 0.44
CA TYR A 38 -9.85 -19.98 1.67
C TYR A 38 -10.63 -19.04 2.61
N GLN A 39 -10.65 -19.38 3.88
CA GLN A 39 -11.05 -18.48 4.97
C GLN A 39 -9.84 -18.17 5.81
N ALA A 40 -9.63 -16.89 6.10
CA ALA A 40 -8.54 -16.45 6.95
C ALA A 40 -9.09 -15.93 8.27
N ASN A 41 -8.64 -16.53 9.36
CA ASN A 41 -8.88 -16.01 10.70
C ASN A 41 -7.55 -15.60 11.31
N PHE A 42 -7.43 -14.33 11.64
CA PHE A 42 -6.23 -13.76 12.20
C PHE A 42 -6.47 -13.31 13.64
N GLN A 43 -5.45 -13.49 14.46
CA GLN A 43 -5.39 -12.98 15.83
C GLN A 43 -3.98 -12.51 16.14
N SER A 44 -3.84 -11.49 17.00
CA SER A 44 -2.52 -11.11 17.51
C SER A 44 -2.00 -12.15 18.49
N TRP A 45 -0.69 -12.38 18.45
CA TRP A 45 0.03 -13.27 19.33
C TRP A 45 1.36 -12.67 19.78
N GLY A 46 1.81 -13.01 20.98
CA GLY A 46 3.11 -12.61 21.49
C GLY A 46 3.19 -11.16 21.99
N LYS A 47 4.42 -10.70 22.21
CA LYS A 47 4.71 -9.35 22.71
C LYS A 47 4.52 -8.30 21.61
N ALA A 48 4.20 -7.09 22.05
CA ALA A 48 4.30 -5.91 21.21
C ALA A 48 5.74 -5.75 20.68
N LEU A 49 5.85 -5.39 19.41
CA LEU A 49 7.07 -5.21 18.64
C LEU A 49 7.10 -3.76 18.15
N SER A 50 8.25 -3.11 18.27
CA SER A 50 8.50 -1.84 17.58
C SER A 50 8.67 -2.05 16.07
N PHE A 51 8.62 -0.97 15.30
CA PHE A 51 8.92 -0.98 13.86
C PHE A 51 10.27 -1.66 13.58
N THR A 52 11.32 -1.25 14.29
CA THR A 52 12.68 -1.81 14.14
C THR A 52 12.75 -3.30 14.46
N GLN A 53 12.06 -3.74 15.53
CA GLN A 53 12.00 -5.17 15.87
C GLN A 53 11.29 -5.98 14.78
N LEU A 54 10.22 -5.43 14.20
CA LEU A 54 9.52 -6.08 13.10
C LEU A 54 10.40 -6.20 11.84
N GLN A 55 11.12 -5.13 11.48
CA GLN A 55 12.06 -5.14 10.36
C GLN A 55 13.17 -6.18 10.56
N GLN A 56 13.72 -6.29 11.77
CA GLN A 56 14.73 -7.32 12.11
C GLN A 56 14.16 -8.74 11.98
N LEU A 57 12.92 -8.98 12.41
CA LEU A 57 12.26 -10.28 12.26
C LEU A 57 12.06 -10.66 10.79
N ARG A 58 11.65 -9.70 9.95
CA ARG A 58 11.51 -9.91 8.50
C ARG A 58 12.84 -10.25 7.84
N ALA A 59 13.91 -9.50 8.15
CA ALA A 59 15.24 -9.76 7.61
C ALA A 59 15.74 -11.16 7.98
N ALA A 60 15.50 -11.61 9.22
CA ALA A 60 15.85 -12.95 9.67
C ALA A 60 15.00 -14.07 9.02
N ALA A 61 13.74 -13.77 8.68
CA ALA A 61 12.81 -14.73 8.11
C ALA A 61 13.19 -15.21 6.70
N SER A 62 13.91 -14.38 5.94
CA SER A 62 14.42 -14.69 4.59
C SER A 62 15.23 -15.98 4.49
N ARG A 63 15.66 -16.53 5.64
CA ARG A 63 16.47 -17.75 5.79
C ARG A 63 15.70 -18.94 6.38
N SER A 64 14.38 -18.86 6.55
CA SER A 64 13.60 -19.89 7.28
C SER A 64 12.22 -20.18 6.68
N THR A 65 11.72 -21.39 6.92
CA THR A 65 10.34 -21.80 6.59
C THR A 65 9.33 -21.28 7.62
N PHE A 66 8.07 -21.12 7.21
CA PHE A 66 6.98 -20.72 8.10
C PHE A 66 6.92 -21.58 9.36
N LYS A 67 6.68 -20.92 10.50
CA LYS A 67 6.62 -21.58 11.80
C LYS A 67 5.21 -22.16 12.01
N PRO A 68 5.06 -23.49 12.10
CA PRO A 68 3.78 -24.07 12.47
C PRO A 68 3.46 -23.71 13.93
N ALA A 69 2.18 -23.51 14.21
CA ALA A 69 1.66 -23.25 15.54
C ALA A 69 0.37 -24.05 15.74
N ILE A 70 0.10 -24.44 16.98
CA ILE A 70 -1.13 -25.16 17.34
C ILE A 70 -2.07 -24.15 17.99
N CYS A 71 -3.18 -23.81 17.32
CA CYS A 71 -4.19 -22.91 17.88
C CYS A 71 -5.15 -23.62 18.84
N SER A 72 -5.39 -24.91 18.60
CA SER A 72 -6.21 -25.80 19.44
C SER A 72 -5.85 -27.26 19.14
N SER A 73 -6.35 -28.20 19.94
CA SER A 73 -6.04 -29.65 19.88
C SER A 73 -6.23 -30.33 18.51
N SER A 74 -6.89 -29.67 17.56
CA SER A 74 -7.21 -30.22 16.23
C SER A 74 -6.94 -29.25 15.07
N VAL A 75 -6.34 -28.09 15.33
CA VAL A 75 -6.21 -27.03 14.32
C VAL A 75 -4.78 -26.52 14.20
N ALA A 76 -4.15 -26.85 13.06
CA ALA A 76 -2.86 -26.30 12.65
C ALA A 76 -3.02 -24.85 12.18
N CYS A 77 -2.12 -24.00 12.66
CA CYS A 77 -2.02 -22.59 12.34
C CYS A 77 -0.60 -22.27 11.88
N ILE A 78 -0.45 -21.11 11.25
CA ILE A 78 0.83 -20.56 10.85
C ILE A 78 1.06 -19.29 11.65
N LEU A 79 2.24 -19.18 12.27
CA LEU A 79 2.66 -17.92 12.88
C LEU A 79 3.35 -17.06 11.82
N LEU A 80 2.85 -15.85 11.66
CA LEU A 80 3.38 -14.83 10.76
C LEU A 80 4.00 -13.69 11.55
N ASN A 81 5.02 -13.06 10.98
CA ASN A 81 5.72 -11.93 11.59
C ASN A 81 4.81 -10.71 11.72
N ASN A 82 3.96 -10.46 10.72
CA ASN A 82 2.99 -9.37 10.71
C ASN A 82 1.84 -9.62 9.73
N LEU A 83 0.81 -8.80 9.88
CA LEU A 83 -0.24 -8.54 8.90
C LEU A 83 -0.05 -7.14 8.33
N GLY A 84 -0.11 -7.00 7.01
CA GLY A 84 -0.14 -5.71 6.33
C GLY A 84 -1.41 -5.54 5.49
N VAL A 85 -1.62 -4.31 5.04
CA VAL A 85 -2.69 -3.95 4.11
C VAL A 85 -2.10 -3.24 2.91
N SER A 86 -2.73 -3.39 1.75
CA SER A 86 -2.35 -2.67 0.53
C SER A 86 -3.58 -2.18 -0.23
N ALA A 87 -3.47 -1.01 -0.85
CA ALA A 87 -4.51 -0.40 -1.66
C ALA A 87 -4.19 -0.61 -3.15
N HIS A 88 -4.94 -1.47 -3.83
CA HIS A 88 -4.90 -1.54 -5.28
C HIS A 88 -5.84 -0.48 -5.87
N ILE A 89 -5.30 0.69 -6.22
CA ILE A 89 -6.09 1.85 -6.64
C ILE A 89 -5.96 2.06 -8.14
N THR A 90 -7.09 2.03 -8.83
CA THR A 90 -7.15 2.36 -10.26
C THR A 90 -7.91 3.65 -10.52
N LEU A 91 -7.64 4.30 -11.65
CA LEU A 91 -8.44 5.41 -12.15
C LEU A 91 -8.45 5.43 -13.68
N ARG A 92 -9.40 6.18 -14.26
CA ARG A 92 -9.39 6.50 -15.69
C ARG A 92 -9.12 7.99 -15.89
N LEU A 93 -8.16 8.30 -16.76
CA LEU A 93 -7.84 9.68 -17.14
C LEU A 93 -7.34 9.71 -18.58
N GLN A 94 -7.83 10.67 -19.38
CA GLN A 94 -7.45 10.84 -20.79
C GLN A 94 -7.61 9.54 -21.62
N GLY A 95 -8.71 8.82 -21.39
CA GLY A 95 -9.03 7.58 -22.11
C GLY A 95 -8.21 6.34 -21.70
N SER A 96 -7.23 6.49 -20.81
CA SER A 96 -6.38 5.40 -20.32
C SER A 96 -6.76 5.00 -18.90
N ARG A 97 -6.46 3.75 -18.53
CA ARG A 97 -6.65 3.24 -17.16
C ARG A 97 -5.30 3.07 -16.49
N TRP A 98 -5.20 3.58 -15.27
CA TRP A 98 -3.95 3.67 -14.53
C TRP A 98 -4.06 2.94 -13.20
N LEU A 99 -3.03 2.19 -12.83
CA LEU A 99 -2.75 1.70 -11.49
C LEU A 99 -1.76 2.64 -10.80
N LEU A 100 -2.07 3.06 -9.58
CA LEU A 100 -1.17 3.88 -8.79
C LEU A 100 -0.16 3.03 -8.02
N LEU A 101 1.11 3.36 -8.20
CA LEU A 101 2.25 2.73 -7.54
C LEU A 101 3.12 3.77 -6.86
N VAL A 102 3.68 3.41 -5.71
CA VAL A 102 4.60 4.25 -4.95
C VAL A 102 5.97 3.58 -4.86
N PRO A 103 7.08 4.34 -4.96
CA PRO A 103 8.41 3.79 -4.77
C PRO A 103 8.65 3.43 -3.30
N GLN A 104 9.38 2.35 -3.06
CA GLN A 104 9.83 1.94 -1.74
C GLN A 104 11.29 1.53 -1.79
N ILE A 105 12.10 2.08 -0.90
CA ILE A 105 13.44 1.59 -0.62
C ILE A 105 13.32 0.48 0.43
N ARG A 106 13.89 -0.70 0.17
CA ARG A 106 13.80 -1.85 1.07
C ARG A 106 15.19 -2.23 1.58
N PRO A 107 15.61 -1.70 2.74
CA PRO A 107 16.93 -2.02 3.30
C PRO A 107 17.13 -3.52 3.59
N ASP A 108 16.05 -4.25 3.88
CA ASP A 108 16.07 -5.70 4.12
C ASP A 108 16.38 -6.51 2.86
N PHE A 109 16.13 -5.95 1.67
CA PHE A 109 16.43 -6.56 0.37
C PHE A 109 17.55 -5.86 -0.41
N GLY A 110 17.94 -4.65 -0.01
CA GLY A 110 18.96 -3.84 -0.70
C GLY A 110 18.51 -3.33 -2.07
N ASP A 111 17.20 -3.16 -2.28
CA ASP A 111 16.62 -2.75 -3.56
C ASP A 111 15.61 -1.60 -3.44
N THR A 112 15.11 -1.15 -4.59
CA THR A 112 14.02 -0.20 -4.70
C THR A 112 12.98 -0.76 -5.65
N VAL A 113 11.72 -0.79 -5.20
CA VAL A 113 10.60 -1.33 -5.96
C VAL A 113 9.46 -0.34 -6.05
N LEU A 114 8.62 -0.51 -7.06
CA LEU A 114 7.28 0.08 -7.11
C LEU A 114 6.31 -0.89 -6.43
N LYS A 115 5.59 -0.40 -5.41
CA LYS A 115 4.59 -1.15 -4.65
C LYS A 115 3.22 -0.49 -4.76
N LEU A 116 2.19 -1.24 -4.38
CA LEU A 116 0.91 -0.64 -3.99
C LEU A 116 1.09 0.22 -2.74
N PRO A 117 0.31 1.31 -2.56
CA PRO A 117 0.26 2.00 -1.28
C PRO A 117 -0.08 1.04 -0.14
N SER A 118 0.70 1.02 0.93
CA SER A 118 0.63 -0.08 1.89
C SER A 118 1.34 0.19 3.22
N GLY A 119 0.79 -0.37 4.30
CA GLY A 119 1.44 -0.36 5.60
C GLY A 119 1.06 -1.54 6.49
N TYR A 120 1.59 -1.52 7.72
CA TYR A 120 1.39 -2.59 8.69
C TYR A 120 0.09 -2.39 9.46
N VAL A 121 -0.63 -3.49 9.70
CA VAL A 121 -1.79 -3.43 10.59
C VAL A 121 -1.32 -3.42 12.04
N PRO A 122 -1.54 -2.33 12.78
CA PRO A 122 -1.21 -2.22 14.18
C PRO A 122 -2.14 -3.11 15.02
N SER A 123 -1.71 -3.43 16.25
CA SER A 123 -2.44 -4.39 17.10
C SER A 123 -3.87 -3.96 17.42
N GLU A 124 -4.05 -2.65 17.63
CA GLU A 124 -5.29 -1.94 17.95
C GLU A 124 -6.28 -1.90 16.78
N SER A 125 -5.79 -1.90 15.53
CA SER A 125 -6.62 -1.80 14.33
C SER A 125 -6.86 -3.15 13.64
N LEU A 126 -6.39 -4.26 14.21
CA LEU A 126 -6.66 -5.61 13.68
C LEU A 126 -8.16 -5.88 13.51
N SER A 127 -9.02 -5.27 14.33
CA SER A 127 -10.46 -5.44 14.20
C SER A 127 -11.06 -4.76 12.94
N SER A 128 -10.33 -3.85 12.28
CA SER A 128 -10.74 -3.11 11.09
C SER A 128 -9.55 -2.76 10.16
N PRO A 129 -9.01 -3.75 9.41
CA PRO A 129 -7.93 -3.52 8.45
C PRO A 129 -8.26 -2.51 7.35
N GLN A 130 -9.53 -2.36 6.95
CA GLN A 130 -9.95 -1.33 5.99
C GLN A 130 -9.66 0.10 6.50
N ASN A 131 -9.80 0.37 7.80
CA ASN A 131 -9.45 1.70 8.31
C ASN A 131 -7.95 1.96 8.17
N THR A 132 -7.11 0.95 8.42
CA THR A 132 -5.67 1.05 8.18
C THR A 132 -5.38 1.31 6.71
N VAL A 133 -5.97 0.56 5.77
CA VAL A 133 -5.65 0.78 4.35
C VAL A 133 -6.09 2.16 3.87
N LEU A 134 -7.24 2.66 4.33
CA LEU A 134 -7.70 4.01 4.00
C LEU A 134 -6.79 5.08 4.61
N GLN A 135 -6.21 4.81 5.78
CA GLN A 135 -5.20 5.68 6.37
C GLN A 135 -3.96 5.76 5.49
N GLU A 136 -3.42 4.61 5.06
CA GLU A 136 -2.26 4.54 4.16
C GLU A 136 -2.52 5.30 2.86
N VAL A 137 -3.74 5.24 2.30
CA VAL A 137 -4.10 6.04 1.12
C VAL A 137 -4.00 7.55 1.40
N ALA A 138 -4.48 8.01 2.55
CA ALA A 138 -4.47 9.43 2.90
C ALA A 138 -3.07 9.94 3.30
N GLU A 139 -2.24 9.05 3.84
CA GLU A 139 -0.89 9.29 4.29
C GLU A 139 0.09 9.30 3.12
N GLU A 140 0.13 8.23 2.31
CA GLU A 140 1.10 8.06 1.23
C GLU A 140 0.75 8.86 -0.04
N LEU A 141 -0.52 9.25 -0.28
CA LEU A 141 -0.95 9.94 -1.51
C LEU A 141 -1.38 11.39 -1.27
N LEU A 142 -0.49 12.33 -1.60
CA LEU A 142 -0.71 13.76 -1.38
C LEU A 142 -0.95 14.52 -2.69
N TRP A 143 -2.19 15.00 -2.86
CA TRP A 143 -2.59 15.87 -3.97
C TRP A 143 -2.27 17.34 -3.63
N LEU A 144 -1.48 18.02 -4.46
CA LEU A 144 -1.08 19.42 -4.24
C LEU A 144 -1.32 20.31 -5.46
N THR A 145 -1.62 21.58 -5.19
CA THR A 145 -1.54 22.67 -6.18
C THR A 145 -0.09 22.99 -6.55
N PRO A 146 0.18 23.68 -7.69
CA PRO A 146 1.55 23.95 -8.16
C PRO A 146 2.46 24.68 -7.16
N ASP A 147 1.88 25.60 -6.39
CA ASP A 147 2.60 26.38 -5.37
C ASP A 147 2.67 25.66 -4.01
N ARG A 148 2.07 24.47 -3.91
CA ARG A 148 2.00 23.61 -2.72
C ARG A 148 1.36 24.32 -1.52
N ARG A 149 0.56 25.36 -1.77
CA ARG A 149 -0.14 26.10 -0.71
C ARG A 149 -1.45 25.44 -0.32
N GLN A 150 -1.98 24.57 -1.16
CA GLN A 150 -3.21 23.84 -0.86
C GLN A 150 -3.07 22.37 -1.21
N CYS A 151 -3.67 21.52 -0.37
CA CYS A 151 -3.81 20.10 -0.62
C CYS A 151 -5.27 19.70 -0.80
N LEU A 152 -5.49 18.53 -1.41
CA LEU A 152 -6.80 17.90 -1.45
C LEU A 152 -6.86 16.69 -0.53
N VAL A 153 -7.98 16.57 0.18
CA VAL A 153 -8.32 15.41 1.00
C VAL A 153 -9.16 14.45 0.19
N THR A 154 -8.64 13.25 -0.04
CA THR A 154 -9.42 12.15 -0.59
C THR A 154 -10.63 11.86 0.30
N SER A 155 -11.81 11.67 -0.28
CA SER A 155 -12.97 11.14 0.44
C SER A 155 -13.23 9.67 0.09
N PHE A 156 -13.76 8.89 1.03
CA PHE A 156 -14.25 7.53 0.83
C PHE A 156 -15.68 7.44 1.34
N ASP A 157 -16.60 6.92 0.53
CA ASP A 157 -18.03 6.87 0.84
C ASP A 157 -18.59 8.21 1.37
N GLN A 158 -18.24 9.30 0.67
CA GLN A 158 -18.63 10.68 0.98
C GLN A 158 -18.08 11.25 2.30
N LYS A 159 -17.15 10.55 2.97
CA LYS A 159 -16.47 11.03 4.17
C LYS A 159 -15.02 11.35 3.85
N PRO A 160 -14.49 12.51 4.27
CA PRO A 160 -13.07 12.79 4.12
C PRO A 160 -12.23 11.77 4.89
N LEU A 161 -11.14 11.32 4.28
CA LEU A 161 -10.12 10.55 4.97
C LEU A 161 -9.35 11.43 5.97
N PRO A 162 -8.61 10.84 6.92
CA PRO A 162 -7.84 11.61 7.90
C PRO A 162 -6.85 12.57 7.23
N ILE A 163 -6.60 13.70 7.87
CA ILE A 163 -5.67 14.72 7.38
C ILE A 163 -4.32 14.53 8.08
N PHE A 164 -3.30 14.24 7.28
CA PHE A 164 -1.94 14.00 7.75
C PHE A 164 -1.01 15.20 7.62
N TYR A 165 -1.43 16.22 6.85
CA TYR A 165 -0.62 17.40 6.55
C TYR A 165 -1.29 18.68 7.04
N PRO A 166 -1.51 18.85 8.35
CA PRO A 166 -2.29 19.97 8.90
C PRO A 166 -1.63 21.35 8.68
N SER A 167 -0.33 21.38 8.35
CA SER A 167 0.38 22.61 7.99
C SER A 167 0.04 23.12 6.58
N ILE A 168 -0.58 22.28 5.73
CA ILE A 168 -0.98 22.63 4.38
C ILE A 168 -2.49 22.89 4.37
N PRO A 169 -2.94 24.11 4.06
CA PRO A 169 -4.36 24.44 3.94
C PRO A 169 -5.10 23.52 2.96
N LEU A 170 -6.37 23.22 3.26
CA LEU A 170 -7.21 22.46 2.33
C LEU A 170 -7.69 23.34 1.17
N HIS A 171 -7.73 22.76 -0.02
CA HIS A 171 -8.43 23.33 -1.16
C HIS A 171 -9.95 23.34 -0.91
N SER A 172 -10.67 24.35 -1.40
CA SER A 172 -12.12 24.50 -1.16
C SER A 172 -12.95 23.32 -1.68
N GLN A 173 -12.47 22.66 -2.73
CA GLN A 173 -13.11 21.48 -3.34
C GLN A 173 -12.53 20.13 -2.86
N SER A 174 -11.74 20.12 -1.78
CA SER A 174 -11.06 18.91 -1.28
C SER A 174 -11.97 17.69 -1.19
N GLN A 175 -13.16 17.84 -0.61
CA GLN A 175 -14.04 16.71 -0.29
C GLN A 175 -14.70 16.05 -1.52
N THR A 176 -14.77 16.76 -2.65
CA THR A 176 -15.52 16.31 -3.83
C THR A 176 -14.65 16.09 -5.06
N ALA A 177 -13.45 16.68 -5.11
CA ALA A 177 -12.59 16.61 -6.28
C ALA A 177 -11.89 15.25 -6.44
N VAL A 178 -11.57 14.57 -5.33
CA VAL A 178 -10.90 13.27 -5.31
C VAL A 178 -11.71 12.31 -4.43
N MET A 179 -12.43 11.39 -5.05
CA MET A 179 -13.29 10.43 -4.37
C MET A 179 -12.79 9.01 -4.60
N LEU A 180 -12.55 8.28 -3.52
CA LEU A 180 -12.25 6.86 -3.51
C LEU A 180 -13.55 6.08 -3.36
N SER A 181 -13.71 5.04 -4.17
CA SER A 181 -14.83 4.10 -4.05
C SER A 181 -14.33 2.66 -4.03
N GLN A 182 -15.05 1.78 -3.34
CA GLN A 182 -14.71 0.36 -3.31
C GLN A 182 -14.86 -0.23 -4.71
N ALA A 183 -13.78 -0.77 -5.27
CA ALA A 183 -13.82 -1.46 -6.54
C ALA A 183 -14.21 -2.94 -6.34
N GLN A 184 -15.00 -3.47 -7.26
CA GLN A 184 -15.33 -4.88 -7.30
C GLN A 184 -14.28 -5.63 -8.12
N ARG A 185 -13.62 -6.62 -7.52
CA ARG A 185 -12.90 -7.66 -8.26
C ARG A 185 -13.53 -9.02 -7.94
N PRO A 186 -14.08 -9.73 -8.94
CA PRO A 186 -14.83 -10.95 -8.72
C PRO A 186 -13.97 -12.16 -8.37
N HIS A 187 -12.67 -12.13 -8.70
CA HIS A 187 -11.77 -13.26 -8.53
C HIS A 187 -10.85 -13.04 -7.30
N HIS A 188 -10.61 -14.10 -6.52
CA HIS A 188 -9.65 -14.15 -5.40
C HIS A 188 -10.01 -13.38 -4.12
N ARG A 189 -11.31 -13.23 -3.83
CA ARG A 189 -11.76 -12.72 -2.53
C ARG A 189 -11.80 -13.83 -1.49
N ILE A 190 -11.33 -13.52 -0.28
CA ILE A 190 -11.46 -14.42 0.85
C ILE A 190 -12.28 -13.78 1.95
N ALA A 191 -13.07 -14.58 2.66
CA ALA A 191 -13.70 -14.13 3.88
C ALA A 191 -12.63 -13.99 4.96
N THR A 192 -12.52 -12.79 5.54
CA THR A 192 -11.61 -12.51 6.64
C THR A 192 -12.36 -12.51 7.96
N TYR A 193 -11.72 -13.06 8.98
CA TYR A 193 -12.26 -13.14 10.32
C TYR A 193 -11.22 -12.61 11.31
N TYR A 194 -11.67 -11.85 12.30
CA TYR A 194 -10.85 -11.49 13.45
C TYR A 194 -11.48 -12.10 14.69
N LYS A 195 -10.72 -12.92 15.44
CA LYS A 195 -11.23 -13.61 16.63
C LYS A 195 -12.56 -14.35 16.36
N ASN A 196 -12.64 -15.06 15.22
CA ASN A 196 -13.82 -15.78 14.73
C ASN A 196 -15.03 -14.91 14.32
N GLN A 197 -14.91 -13.58 14.30
CA GLN A 197 -15.96 -12.69 13.80
C GLN A 197 -15.72 -12.34 12.34
N LEU A 198 -16.71 -12.59 11.48
CA LEU A 198 -16.65 -12.24 10.06
C LEU A 198 -16.44 -10.73 9.93
N LYS A 199 -15.46 -10.36 9.13
CA LYS A 199 -15.24 -9.00 8.68
C LYS A 199 -15.89 -8.90 7.30
N GLY A 200 -16.79 -7.92 7.13
CA GLY A 200 -17.55 -7.72 5.90
C GLY A 200 -16.68 -7.27 4.71
N GLU A 201 -15.40 -7.04 4.95
CA GLU A 201 -14.40 -6.59 3.99
C GLU A 201 -13.97 -7.76 3.08
N GLN A 202 -14.23 -7.62 1.79
CA GLN A 202 -13.81 -8.56 0.76
C GLN A 202 -12.47 -8.10 0.16
N CYS A 203 -11.38 -8.65 0.68
CA CYS A 203 -10.02 -8.39 0.23
C CYS A 203 -9.39 -9.62 -0.43
N HIS A 204 -8.34 -9.37 -1.20
CA HIS A 204 -7.44 -10.43 -1.64
C HIS A 204 -6.38 -10.68 -0.56
N LEU A 205 -5.98 -11.94 -0.38
CA LEU A 205 -4.94 -12.32 0.57
C LEU A 205 -3.77 -12.97 -0.15
N TYR A 206 -2.55 -12.61 0.25
CA TYR A 206 -1.38 -13.42 0.01
C TYR A 206 -0.46 -13.53 1.23
N LEU A 207 0.36 -14.57 1.23
CA LEU A 207 1.42 -14.85 2.20
C LEU A 207 2.76 -14.75 1.49
N HIS A 208 3.62 -13.85 1.96
CA HIS A 208 4.97 -13.69 1.42
C HIS A 208 5.96 -14.55 2.22
N GLN A 209 6.61 -15.49 1.54
CA GLN A 209 7.47 -16.48 2.17
C GLN A 209 8.72 -15.86 2.80
N SER A 210 9.38 -14.95 2.10
CA SER A 210 10.67 -14.39 2.55
C SER A 210 10.53 -13.53 3.81
N THR A 211 9.41 -12.83 3.97
CA THR A 211 9.14 -12.00 5.17
C THR A 211 8.29 -12.71 6.21
N GLN A 212 7.76 -13.89 5.87
CA GLN A 212 6.75 -14.61 6.64
C GLN A 212 5.58 -13.72 7.08
N SER A 213 5.07 -12.90 6.16
CA SER A 213 3.99 -11.93 6.43
C SER A 213 2.73 -12.25 5.62
N ALA A 214 1.58 -11.83 6.13
CA ALA A 214 0.32 -11.79 5.38
C ALA A 214 0.02 -10.38 4.90
N GLN A 215 -0.65 -10.27 3.75
CA GLN A 215 -1.05 -8.99 3.16
C GLN A 215 -2.49 -9.07 2.67
N LEU A 216 -3.31 -8.13 3.14
CA LEU A 216 -4.70 -7.94 2.69
C LEU A 216 -4.76 -6.81 1.67
N VAL A 217 -5.22 -7.11 0.47
CA VAL A 217 -5.29 -6.15 -0.63
C VAL A 217 -6.74 -5.75 -0.88
N SER A 218 -7.01 -4.47 -0.66
CA SER A 218 -8.31 -3.84 -0.91
C SER A 218 -8.27 -3.12 -2.25
N TYR A 219 -9.33 -3.29 -3.04
CA TYR A 219 -9.42 -2.71 -4.38
C TYR A 219 -10.26 -1.44 -4.34
N PHE A 220 -9.73 -0.39 -4.94
CA PHE A 220 -10.37 0.91 -5.00
C PHE A 220 -10.33 1.51 -6.40
N GLU A 221 -11.27 2.41 -6.65
CA GLU A 221 -11.29 3.27 -7.82
C GLU A 221 -11.31 4.73 -7.39
N PHE A 222 -10.36 5.52 -7.90
CA PHE A 222 -10.40 6.97 -7.81
C PHE A 222 -11.32 7.53 -8.89
N LYS A 223 -12.27 8.34 -8.45
CA LYS A 223 -13.12 9.19 -9.27
C LYS A 223 -12.69 10.63 -9.04
N LEU A 224 -12.36 11.29 -10.15
CA LEU A 224 -11.83 12.64 -10.15
C LEU A 224 -12.86 13.56 -10.79
N LEU A 225 -13.01 14.77 -10.25
CA LEU A 225 -13.89 15.76 -10.85
C LEU A 225 -13.38 16.11 -12.27
N PRO A 226 -14.23 16.14 -13.31
CA PRO A 226 -13.79 16.36 -14.68
C PRO A 226 -12.98 17.64 -14.88
N ASP A 227 -11.88 17.55 -15.63
CA ASP A 227 -10.92 18.62 -15.92
C ASP A 227 -10.26 19.27 -14.70
N PHE A 228 -10.57 18.82 -13.48
CA PHE A 228 -10.13 19.47 -12.26
C PHE A 228 -8.61 19.41 -12.10
N ILE A 229 -8.01 18.25 -12.42
CA ILE A 229 -6.56 18.08 -12.47
C ILE A 229 -5.90 19.14 -13.34
N GLN A 230 -6.43 19.38 -14.54
CA GLN A 230 -5.83 20.30 -15.50
C GLN A 230 -6.06 21.76 -15.09
N LYS A 231 -7.26 22.09 -14.61
CA LYS A 231 -7.63 23.45 -14.19
C LYS A 231 -6.83 23.91 -12.97
N GLU A 232 -6.78 23.09 -11.93
CA GLU A 232 -6.01 23.39 -10.71
C GLU A 232 -4.54 23.00 -10.81
N LYS A 233 -4.13 22.43 -11.97
CA LYS A 233 -2.76 21.99 -12.25
C LYS A 233 -2.22 21.10 -11.13
N LEU A 234 -2.98 20.09 -10.75
CA LEU A 234 -2.61 19.23 -9.62
C LEU A 234 -1.39 18.36 -9.92
N SER A 235 -0.62 18.10 -8.88
CA SER A 235 0.39 17.04 -8.84
C SER A 235 0.00 16.01 -7.79
N LEU A 236 0.41 14.74 -8.00
CA LEU A 236 0.23 13.68 -7.02
C LEU A 236 1.59 13.17 -6.52
N PHE A 237 1.87 13.48 -5.26
CA PHE A 237 3.13 13.12 -4.60
C PHE A 237 2.98 11.89 -3.72
N HIS A 238 4.08 11.17 -3.58
CA HIS A 238 4.24 10.11 -2.61
C HIS A 238 4.94 10.65 -1.36
N CYS A 239 4.42 10.28 -0.20
CA CYS A 239 5.05 10.54 1.08
C CYS A 239 5.46 9.22 1.73
N GLU A 240 6.70 9.16 2.24
CA GLU A 240 7.31 7.92 2.71
C GLU A 240 7.40 7.88 4.24
N ASP A 241 7.04 6.75 4.83
CA ASP A 241 7.31 6.43 6.23
C ASP A 241 8.80 6.11 6.43
N VAL A 242 9.45 6.90 7.28
CA VAL A 242 10.85 6.69 7.64
C VAL A 242 11.02 6.64 9.14
N TRP A 243 11.68 5.58 9.62
CA TRP A 243 12.12 5.49 11.00
C TRP A 243 13.15 6.58 11.29
N ASN A 244 12.90 7.38 12.33
CA ASN A 244 13.83 8.38 12.81
C ASN A 244 14.47 7.90 14.12
N ASP A 245 15.78 7.65 14.08
CA ASP A 245 16.56 7.18 15.24
C ASP A 245 16.65 8.22 16.38
N GLN A 246 16.51 9.51 16.08
CA GLN A 246 16.57 10.56 17.11
C GLN A 246 15.24 10.65 17.88
N SER A 247 14.12 10.66 17.18
CA SER A 247 12.78 10.70 17.79
C SER A 247 12.26 9.32 18.21
N GLN A 248 12.93 8.23 17.81
CA GLN A 248 12.53 6.84 18.05
C GLN A 248 11.08 6.58 17.60
N SER A 249 10.68 7.20 16.48
CA SER A 249 9.35 7.10 15.91
C SER A 249 9.40 6.99 14.39
N VAL A 250 8.28 6.56 13.81
CA VAL A 250 8.06 6.66 12.37
C VAL A 250 7.61 8.09 12.06
N GLU A 251 8.31 8.71 11.12
CA GLU A 251 8.00 10.04 10.60
C GLU A 251 7.64 9.92 9.13
N VAL A 252 6.61 10.65 8.74
CA VAL A 252 6.25 10.73 7.33
C VAL A 252 7.04 11.86 6.70
N ARG A 253 7.73 11.52 5.62
CA ARG A 253 8.57 12.45 4.87
C ARG A 253 7.92 12.75 3.55
N PHE A 254 7.52 14.01 3.40
CA PHE A 254 7.20 14.56 2.09
C PHE A 254 8.50 14.96 1.37
N ASN A 255 8.73 14.36 0.22
CA ASN A 255 9.79 14.73 -0.69
C ASN A 255 9.18 15.25 -2.00
N GLU A 256 9.49 16.50 -2.32
CA GLU A 256 8.95 17.21 -3.48
C GLU A 256 9.33 16.61 -4.83
N ASN A 257 10.33 15.73 -4.86
CA ASN A 257 10.75 15.04 -6.07
C ASN A 257 10.07 13.68 -6.22
N THR A 258 9.37 13.18 -5.20
CA THR A 258 8.77 11.85 -5.20
C THR A 258 7.32 11.90 -5.67
N LEU A 259 7.10 11.64 -6.95
CA LEU A 259 5.76 11.52 -7.53
C LEU A 259 5.26 10.08 -7.47
N VAL A 260 3.93 9.95 -7.40
CA VAL A 260 3.26 8.65 -7.58
C VAL A 260 3.40 8.22 -9.04
N VAL A 261 3.77 6.96 -9.26
CA VAL A 261 3.88 6.37 -10.59
C VAL A 261 2.51 5.83 -11.00
N TRP A 262 2.08 6.22 -12.19
CA TRP A 262 0.82 5.80 -12.80
C TRP A 262 1.19 4.78 -13.88
N ALA A 263 1.05 3.50 -13.57
CA ALA A 263 1.29 2.42 -14.50
C ALA A 263 0.05 2.17 -15.36
N GLU A 264 0.17 2.20 -16.68
CA GLU A 264 -0.96 1.94 -17.57
C GLU A 264 -1.31 0.45 -17.52
N ILE A 265 -2.61 0.17 -17.38
CA ILE A 265 -3.17 -1.18 -17.40
C ILE A 265 -4.22 -1.31 -18.49
N ASP A 266 -4.29 -2.50 -19.10
CA ASP A 266 -5.30 -2.83 -20.08
C ASP A 266 -6.64 -3.22 -19.41
N GLU A 267 -7.61 -3.62 -20.24
CA GLU A 267 -8.93 -4.07 -19.76
C GLU A 267 -8.87 -5.44 -19.05
N ASN A 268 -7.79 -6.21 -19.22
CA ASN A 268 -7.53 -7.45 -18.48
C ASN A 268 -6.85 -7.22 -17.14
N ASN A 269 -6.51 -5.98 -16.78
CA ASN A 269 -5.68 -5.60 -15.63
C ASN A 269 -4.22 -6.08 -15.76
N GLN A 270 -3.68 -6.09 -16.97
CA GLN A 270 -2.27 -6.34 -17.22
C GLN A 270 -1.54 -5.03 -17.50
N LEU A 271 -0.30 -4.92 -17.03
CA LEU A 271 0.55 -3.78 -17.35
C LEU A 271 0.79 -3.71 -18.86
N THR A 272 0.73 -2.51 -19.45
CA THR A 272 1.05 -2.29 -20.86
C THR A 272 2.53 -1.97 -21.10
N GLY A 273 3.35 -1.95 -20.03
CA GLY A 273 4.74 -1.50 -20.07
C GLY A 273 4.93 0.03 -20.00
N LYS A 274 3.85 0.82 -20.11
CA LYS A 274 3.92 2.29 -20.00
C LYS A 274 3.69 2.78 -18.58
N ALA A 275 4.38 3.85 -18.21
CA ALA A 275 4.17 4.55 -16.96
C ALA A 275 4.31 6.06 -17.12
N THR A 276 3.62 6.81 -16.26
CA THR A 276 3.64 8.26 -16.22
C THR A 276 3.64 8.77 -14.78
N THR A 277 3.88 10.05 -14.59
CA THR A 277 3.66 10.74 -13.31
C THR A 277 2.77 11.95 -13.54
N LEU A 278 1.89 12.27 -12.58
CA LEU A 278 1.08 13.48 -12.65
C LEU A 278 1.83 14.67 -12.02
N HIS A 279 2.15 15.67 -12.83
CA HIS A 279 2.80 16.89 -12.37
C HIS A 279 2.20 18.12 -13.04
N ASN A 280 1.81 19.12 -12.24
CA ASN A 280 1.21 20.39 -12.69
C ASN A 280 0.05 20.22 -13.69
N GLY A 281 -0.82 19.23 -13.45
CA GLY A 281 -1.98 18.92 -14.26
C GLY A 281 -1.68 18.12 -15.53
N GLN A 282 -0.42 17.70 -15.73
CA GLN A 282 0.04 17.00 -16.92
C GLN A 282 0.56 15.60 -16.57
N LEU A 283 0.21 14.62 -17.41
CA LEU A 283 0.82 13.30 -17.38
C LEU A 283 2.16 13.37 -18.09
N ILE A 284 3.25 13.20 -17.34
CA ILE A 284 4.62 13.19 -17.86
C ILE A 284 5.09 11.74 -18.02
N PRO A 285 5.27 11.23 -19.25
CA PRO A 285 5.71 9.86 -19.49
C PRO A 285 7.09 9.58 -18.87
N ILE A 286 7.25 8.38 -18.31
CA ILE A 286 8.54 7.87 -17.88
C ILE A 286 9.20 7.18 -19.06
N CYS A 287 10.34 7.71 -19.52
CA CYS A 287 10.97 7.27 -20.78
C CYS A 287 11.62 5.88 -20.70
N ASP A 288 12.00 5.40 -19.51
CA ASP A 288 12.69 4.12 -19.32
C ASP A 288 12.14 3.40 -18.08
N THR A 289 11.17 2.51 -18.30
CA THR A 289 10.57 1.65 -17.27
C THR A 289 11.34 0.34 -17.09
N SER A 290 12.33 0.04 -17.94
CA SER A 290 13.05 -1.25 -17.93
C SER A 290 13.88 -1.48 -16.66
N LYS A 291 14.20 -0.40 -15.94
CA LYS A 291 14.94 -0.43 -14.67
C LYS A 291 14.04 -0.56 -13.45
N PHE A 292 12.73 -0.55 -13.63
CA PHE A 292 11.79 -0.66 -12.52
C PHE A 292 11.59 -2.11 -12.15
N TYR A 293 11.55 -2.35 -10.85
CA TYR A 293 11.10 -3.59 -10.26
C TYR A 293 9.78 -3.35 -9.53
N LEU A 294 8.89 -4.31 -9.61
CA LEU A 294 7.62 -4.37 -8.91
C LEU A 294 7.80 -5.19 -7.63
N SER A 295 7.08 -4.84 -6.56
CA SER A 295 7.12 -5.58 -5.30
C SER A 295 6.54 -7.00 -5.41
N GLU A 296 6.63 -7.76 -4.32
CA GLU A 296 6.16 -9.14 -4.23
C GLU A 296 4.68 -9.31 -4.60
N TYR A 297 3.86 -8.25 -4.47
CA TYR A 297 2.45 -8.29 -4.87
C TYR A 297 2.27 -8.65 -6.34
N PHE A 298 3.18 -8.26 -7.22
CA PHE A 298 3.02 -8.52 -8.65
C PHE A 298 3.53 -9.91 -9.05
N CYS A 299 4.32 -10.54 -8.17
CA CYS A 299 4.97 -11.81 -8.47
C CYS A 299 3.96 -12.97 -8.64
N SER A 300 4.45 -14.01 -9.31
CA SER A 300 3.70 -15.25 -9.48
C SER A 300 3.29 -15.87 -8.14
N ARG A 301 2.11 -16.51 -8.12
CA ARG A 301 1.53 -17.10 -6.91
C ARG A 301 1.21 -18.56 -7.10
N GLN A 302 1.42 -19.33 -6.04
CA GLN A 302 0.87 -20.67 -5.89
C GLN A 302 -0.28 -20.62 -4.87
N GLY A 303 -1.52 -20.44 -5.34
CA GLY A 303 -2.66 -20.17 -4.47
C GLY A 303 -2.50 -18.79 -3.80
N ILE A 304 -2.39 -18.77 -2.48
CA ILE A 304 -2.14 -17.53 -1.71
C ILE A 304 -0.64 -17.30 -1.44
N TRP A 305 0.25 -18.18 -1.87
CA TRP A 305 1.68 -18.10 -1.53
C TRP A 305 2.46 -17.35 -2.60
N VAL A 306 3.27 -16.38 -2.16
CA VAL A 306 4.25 -15.64 -2.97
C VAL A 306 5.64 -15.98 -2.47
N LYS A 307 6.53 -16.42 -3.38
CA LYS A 307 7.92 -16.77 -3.06
C LYS A 307 8.90 -15.67 -3.42
N ASP A 308 8.70 -15.04 -4.58
CA ASP A 308 9.62 -14.04 -5.10
C ASP A 308 9.42 -12.70 -4.39
N ASN A 309 10.52 -11.96 -4.19
CA ASN A 309 10.51 -10.68 -3.47
C ASN A 309 10.16 -9.49 -4.37
N ASN A 310 10.38 -9.65 -5.66
CA ASN A 310 10.16 -8.66 -6.70
C ASN A 310 10.16 -9.34 -8.08
N GLN A 311 9.75 -8.60 -9.09
CA GLN A 311 9.95 -8.95 -10.48
C GLN A 311 10.14 -7.67 -11.32
N PRO A 312 10.71 -7.75 -12.54
CA PRO A 312 10.83 -6.58 -13.40
C PRO A 312 9.46 -6.00 -13.79
N PHE A 313 9.39 -4.68 -14.02
CA PHE A 313 8.23 -4.02 -14.62
C PHE A 313 8.13 -4.40 -16.09
N GLN A 314 7.18 -5.26 -16.44
CA GLN A 314 7.04 -5.81 -17.79
C GLN A 314 5.60 -5.82 -18.27
N GLU A 315 5.42 -5.62 -19.58
CA GLU A 315 4.13 -5.79 -20.24
C GLU A 315 3.57 -7.19 -20.02
N GLY A 316 2.25 -7.30 -19.81
CA GLY A 316 1.58 -8.56 -19.53
C GLY A 316 1.62 -9.00 -18.06
N THR A 317 2.32 -8.28 -17.18
CA THR A 317 2.27 -8.53 -15.74
C THR A 317 0.86 -8.32 -15.20
N ASP A 318 0.28 -9.34 -14.57
CA ASP A 318 -1.03 -9.25 -13.91
C ASP A 318 -0.99 -8.29 -12.71
N THR A 319 -2.03 -7.46 -12.56
CA THR A 319 -2.26 -6.57 -11.41
C THR A 319 -3.57 -6.87 -10.72
#